data_AF-A0AAF1AA25-F1
#
_entry.id   AF-A0AAF1AA25-F1
#
_cell.length_a   1.000
_cell.length_b   1.000
_cell.length_c   1.000
_cell.angle_alpha   90.00
_cell.angle_beta   90.00
_cell.angle_gamma   90.00
#
_symmetry.space_group_name_H-M   'P 1'
#
loop_
_entity.id
_entity.type
_entity.pdbx_description
1 polymer ?
#
loop_
_entity_poly.entity_id
_entity_poly.type
_entity_poly.pdbx_seq_one_letter_code
_entity_poly.pdbx_strand_id
1 'polypeptide(L)'
;MGNSPHAAHGSEDDGDYGLDAFDVYQPWAPAEPDVPAESIFTVTNPPGTVTVSAFFDGRVDRVELSPDAAEAGEEPLAAEIVVIAGLATQRARAAQFSYMLEGMQDHGHDTVDARDFLNRAVGLPSPEDADAARAEVFATRYQGDHD
;
A
#
# COMPACT_ATOMS: atom_id res chain seq x y z
N MET A 1 -81.26 15.60 -41.69
CA MET A 1 -80.89 14.17 -41.55
C MET A 1 -79.56 14.16 -40.84
N GLY A 2 -79.55 13.77 -39.57
CA GLY A 2 -78.35 13.81 -38.73
C GLY A 2 -77.42 12.66 -39.06
N ASN A 3 -76.11 12.91 -39.03
CA ASN A 3 -75.12 11.85 -38.95
C ASN A 3 -73.97 12.30 -38.04
N SER A 4 -73.73 11.50 -37.01
CA SER A 4 -72.48 11.49 -36.22
C SER A 4 -71.59 10.32 -36.75
N PRO A 5 -70.45 9.98 -36.12
CA PRO A 5 -69.11 10.43 -36.52
C PRO A 5 -68.12 9.25 -36.73
N HIS A 6 -66.81 9.57 -36.74
CA HIS A 6 -65.65 8.72 -36.43
C HIS A 6 -64.82 8.21 -37.62
N ALA A 7 -63.63 8.81 -37.80
CA ALA A 7 -62.36 8.16 -37.46
C ALA A 7 -61.21 9.16 -37.63
N ALA A 8 -60.41 9.27 -36.58
CA ALA A 8 -59.20 10.05 -36.51
C ALA A 8 -58.02 9.28 -37.15
N HIS A 9 -57.13 10.00 -37.81
CA HIS A 9 -55.69 9.73 -37.74
C HIS A 9 -54.96 11.03 -38.07
N GLY A 10 -54.66 11.80 -37.02
CA GLY A 10 -53.73 12.93 -37.07
C GLY A 10 -52.32 12.43 -36.74
N SER A 11 -51.38 12.93 -37.51
CA SER A 11 -49.92 12.76 -37.52
C SER A 11 -49.20 13.25 -36.26
N GLU A 12 -47.95 12.76 -36.06
CA GLU A 12 -46.72 13.42 -35.53
C GLU A 12 -45.87 12.32 -34.85
N ASP A 13 -44.81 11.80 -35.48
CA ASP A 13 -43.41 12.24 -35.39
C ASP A 13 -42.90 12.38 -33.94
N ASP A 14 -42.03 11.47 -33.51
CA ASP A 14 -40.67 11.78 -33.03
C ASP A 14 -40.01 10.53 -32.44
N GLY A 15 -38.74 10.34 -32.79
CA GLY A 15 -37.93 9.22 -32.34
C GLY A 15 -37.53 9.37 -30.88
N ASP A 16 -37.92 8.40 -30.06
CA ASP A 16 -37.33 8.17 -28.75
C ASP A 16 -37.36 6.68 -28.43
N TYR A 17 -36.44 5.94 -29.06
CA TYR A 17 -36.12 4.58 -28.63
C TYR A 17 -35.13 4.69 -27.47
N GLY A 18 -35.63 5.11 -26.31
CA GLY A 18 -34.87 5.30 -25.08
C GLY A 18 -34.07 4.04 -24.72
N LEU A 19 -32.75 4.14 -24.83
CA LEU A 19 -31.78 3.13 -24.42
C LEU A 19 -31.59 3.14 -22.88
N ASP A 20 -32.66 3.39 -22.14
CA ASP A 20 -32.63 3.55 -20.67
C ASP A 20 -32.51 2.19 -19.94
N ALA A 21 -32.66 1.08 -20.68
CA ALA A 21 -32.60 -0.27 -20.12
C ALA A 21 -31.17 -0.76 -19.82
N PHE A 22 -30.13 -0.09 -20.34
CA PHE A 22 -28.73 -0.53 -20.18
C PHE A 22 -27.97 0.16 -19.05
N ASP A 23 -28.55 1.17 -18.39
CA ASP A 23 -27.90 1.89 -17.28
C ASP A 23 -27.96 1.12 -15.94
N VAL A 24 -28.59 -0.06 -15.93
CA VAL A 24 -28.65 -0.96 -14.75
C VAL A 24 -27.34 -1.72 -14.54
N TYR A 25 -26.45 -1.75 -15.54
CA TYR A 25 -25.16 -2.43 -15.44
C TYR A 25 -24.01 -1.43 -15.31
N GLN A 26 -23.95 -0.73 -14.17
CA GLN A 26 -22.63 -0.32 -13.69
C GLN A 26 -21.91 -1.62 -13.33
N PRO A 27 -20.78 -1.96 -13.98
CA PRO A 27 -19.95 -3.03 -13.46
C PRO A 27 -19.68 -2.68 -12.00
N TRP A 28 -19.97 -3.61 -11.10
CA TRP A 28 -19.40 -3.60 -9.76
C TRP A 28 -17.89 -3.41 -9.97
N ALA A 29 -17.43 -2.17 -9.83
CA ALA A 29 -16.08 -1.95 -9.40
C ALA A 29 -16.15 -2.37 -7.93
N PRO A 30 -15.43 -3.43 -7.50
CA PRO A 30 -15.20 -3.55 -6.08
C PRO A 30 -14.68 -2.17 -5.65
N ALA A 31 -15.27 -1.58 -4.60
CA ALA A 31 -14.60 -0.46 -3.95
C ALA A 31 -13.17 -0.94 -3.75
N GLU A 32 -12.21 -0.29 -4.42
CA GLU A 32 -10.83 -0.58 -4.10
C GLU A 32 -10.76 -0.37 -2.59
N PRO A 33 -10.25 -1.36 -1.82
CA PRO A 33 -10.06 -1.11 -0.41
C PRO A 33 -9.35 0.24 -0.31
N ASP A 34 -9.72 1.04 0.69
CA ASP A 34 -8.93 2.22 1.08
C ASP A 34 -7.62 1.68 1.66
N VAL A 35 -6.83 1.00 0.83
CA VAL A 35 -5.41 0.84 1.02
C VAL A 35 -4.91 2.26 0.96
N PRO A 36 -4.33 2.80 2.04
CA PRO A 36 -3.85 4.16 2.02
C PRO A 36 -2.87 4.29 0.86
N ALA A 37 -3.36 4.89 -0.22
CA ALA A 37 -2.63 5.09 -1.45
C ALA A 37 -1.36 5.83 -1.03
N GLU A 38 -0.22 5.16 -1.21
CA GLU A 38 1.11 5.68 -0.93
C GLU A 38 1.44 5.87 0.56
N SER A 39 1.22 4.85 1.40
CA SER A 39 1.96 4.78 2.66
C SER A 39 3.45 4.57 2.38
N ILE A 40 4.25 5.63 2.52
CA ILE A 40 5.71 5.62 2.37
C ILE A 40 6.35 5.39 3.76
N PHE A 41 7.27 4.43 3.84
CA PHE A 41 8.00 4.07 5.04
C PHE A 41 9.46 4.44 4.88
N THR A 42 9.94 5.34 5.73
CA THR A 42 11.30 5.87 5.66
C THR A 42 12.16 5.38 6.81
N VAL A 43 13.40 4.99 6.50
CA VAL A 43 14.46 4.66 7.46
C VAL A 43 15.71 5.46 7.12
N THR A 44 16.29 6.08 8.14
CA THR A 44 17.57 6.80 8.05
C THR A 44 18.58 6.09 8.94
N ASN A 45 19.81 5.95 8.45
CA ASN A 45 20.91 5.42 9.26
C ASN A 45 21.27 6.37 10.42
N PRO A 46 21.87 5.87 11.51
CA PRO A 46 22.24 6.72 12.65
C PRO A 46 23.12 7.95 12.29
N PRO A 47 24.11 7.87 11.37
CA PRO A 47 24.86 9.04 10.92
C PRO A 47 24.04 10.07 10.13
N GLY A 48 22.86 9.71 9.63
CA GLY A 48 22.05 10.60 8.80
C GLY A 48 22.52 10.74 7.35
N THR A 49 23.47 9.93 6.91
CA THR A 49 24.06 10.00 5.56
C THR A 49 23.25 9.27 4.50
N VAL A 50 22.45 8.27 4.89
CA VAL A 50 21.63 7.45 4.00
C VAL A 50 20.21 7.37 4.53
N THR A 51 19.25 7.80 3.71
CA THR A 51 17.82 7.66 3.97
C THR A 51 17.17 6.89 2.84
N VAL A 52 16.41 5.85 3.16
CA VAL A 52 15.66 5.06 2.18
C VAL A 52 14.19 5.07 2.51
N SER A 53 13.37 5.31 1.50
CA SER A 53 11.91 5.27 1.53
C SER A 53 11.41 4.08 0.70
N ALA A 54 10.43 3.36 1.23
CA ALA A 54 9.78 2.23 0.56
C ALA A 54 8.26 2.40 0.57
N PHE A 55 7.60 1.96 -0.50
CA PHE A 55 6.15 1.87 -0.55
C PHE A 55 5.62 0.77 0.37
N PHE A 56 4.32 0.83 0.66
CA PHE A 56 3.61 -0.16 1.48
C PHE A 56 3.82 -1.61 1.01
N ASP A 57 4.04 -1.85 -0.28
CA ASP A 57 4.34 -3.18 -0.84
C ASP A 57 5.79 -3.65 -0.64
N GLY A 58 6.62 -2.84 0.02
CA GLY A 58 8.02 -3.11 0.28
C GLY A 58 8.95 -2.77 -0.86
N ARG A 59 8.47 -2.24 -1.99
CA ARG A 59 9.37 -1.74 -3.05
C ARG A 59 10.03 -0.44 -2.61
N VAL A 60 11.33 -0.32 -2.86
CA VAL A 60 12.06 0.93 -2.64
C VAL A 60 11.53 2.00 -3.60
N ASP A 61 11.16 3.14 -3.03
CA ASP A 61 10.72 4.35 -3.75
C ASP A 61 11.91 5.28 -4.01
N ARG A 62 12.63 5.65 -2.94
CA ARG A 62 13.65 6.69 -2.99
C ARG A 62 14.83 6.37 -2.08
N VAL A 63 16.03 6.74 -2.55
CA VAL A 63 17.26 6.77 -1.75
C VAL A 63 17.79 8.20 -1.76
N GLU A 64 17.97 8.76 -0.58
CA GLU A 64 18.52 10.10 -0.36
C GLU A 64 19.86 9.97 0.34
N LEU A 65 20.87 10.65 -0.20
CA LEU A 65 22.23 10.66 0.32
C LEU A 65 22.57 12.09 0.77
N SER A 66 23.13 12.22 1.98
CA SER A 66 23.70 13.50 2.40
C SER A 66 25.00 13.79 1.64
N PRO A 67 25.47 15.05 1.58
CA PRO A 67 26.77 15.37 1.01
C PRO A 67 27.92 14.58 1.65
N ASP A 68 27.84 14.35 2.96
CA ASP A 68 28.85 13.63 3.75
C ASP A 68 28.92 12.14 3.37
N ALA A 69 27.87 11.58 2.75
CA ALA A 69 27.90 10.21 2.23
C ALA A 69 28.97 10.00 1.16
N ALA A 70 29.38 11.06 0.44
CA ALA A 70 30.44 11.00 -0.56
C ALA A 70 31.84 10.83 0.04
N GLU A 71 32.01 11.09 1.35
CA GLU A 71 33.28 10.85 2.05
C GLU A 71 33.48 9.36 2.35
N ALA A 72 32.39 8.59 2.45
CA ALA A 72 32.44 7.14 2.47
C ALA A 72 32.74 6.63 1.05
N GLY A 73 33.77 5.79 0.89
CA GLY A 73 34.06 5.16 -0.39
C GLY A 73 32.85 4.41 -0.97
N GLU A 74 32.89 4.12 -2.27
CA GLU A 74 31.74 3.51 -2.98
C GLU A 74 31.27 2.18 -2.35
N GLU A 75 32.20 1.31 -1.98
CA GLU A 75 31.89 0.00 -1.41
C GLU A 75 31.16 0.09 -0.06
N PRO A 76 31.67 0.82 0.96
CA PRO A 76 30.95 0.97 2.22
C PRO A 76 29.62 1.71 2.05
N LEU A 77 29.53 2.69 1.15
CA LEU A 77 28.29 3.39 0.86
C LEU A 77 27.24 2.47 0.23
N ALA A 78 27.63 1.65 -0.75
CA ALA A 78 26.74 0.68 -1.38
C ALA A 78 26.22 -0.35 -0.36
N ALA A 79 27.11 -0.87 0.49
CA ALA A 79 26.73 -1.76 1.58
C ALA A 79 25.72 -1.08 2.54
N GLU A 80 25.93 0.20 2.85
CA GLU A 80 25.02 0.95 3.70
C GLU A 80 23.62 1.11 3.07
N ILE A 81 23.56 1.50 1.80
CA ILE A 81 22.28 1.65 1.08
C ILE A 81 21.48 0.34 1.09
N VAL A 82 22.14 -0.80 0.85
CA VAL A 82 21.47 -2.11 0.85
C VAL A 82 20.89 -2.43 2.23
N VAL A 83 21.64 -2.15 3.30
CA VAL A 83 21.18 -2.38 4.67
C VAL A 83 19.96 -1.51 4.99
N ILE A 84 20.04 -0.20 4.74
CA ILE A 84 18.95 0.72 5.05
C ILE A 84 17.72 0.45 4.16
N ALA A 85 17.91 0.06 2.90
CA ALA A 85 16.82 -0.37 2.02
C ALA A 85 16.12 -1.64 2.52
N GLY A 86 16.88 -2.60 3.03
CA GLY A 86 16.33 -3.80 3.68
C GLY A 86 15.45 -3.45 4.89
N LEU A 87 15.91 -2.53 5.74
CA LEU A 87 15.14 -2.05 6.89
C LEU A 87 13.87 -1.28 6.49
N ALA A 88 13.95 -0.42 5.48
CA ALA A 88 12.78 0.30 4.97
C ALA A 88 11.73 -0.67 4.39
N THR A 89 12.18 -1.67 3.63
CA THR A 89 11.34 -2.74 3.08
C THR A 89 10.66 -3.52 4.21
N GLN A 90 11.43 -3.91 5.23
CA GLN A 90 10.89 -4.69 6.36
C GLN A 90 9.85 -3.88 7.15
N ARG A 91 10.10 -2.59 7.38
CA ARG A 91 9.15 -1.67 8.03
C ARG A 91 7.85 -1.56 7.25
N ALA A 92 7.91 -1.44 5.92
CA ALA A 92 6.72 -1.41 5.08
C ALA A 92 5.92 -2.73 5.18
N ARG A 93 6.59 -3.87 5.10
CA ARG A 93 5.92 -5.19 5.20
C ARG A 93 5.33 -5.46 6.59
N ALA A 94 5.95 -4.93 7.64
CA ALA A 94 5.38 -4.96 8.98
C ALA A 94 4.11 -4.11 9.11
N ALA A 95 4.01 -3.00 8.38
CA ALA A 95 2.76 -2.25 8.31
C ALA A 95 1.66 -3.03 7.56
N GLN A 96 2.04 -3.79 6.52
CA GLN A 96 1.10 -4.73 5.86
C GLN A 96 0.57 -5.78 6.84
N PHE A 97 1.45 -6.32 7.70
CA PHE A 97 1.05 -7.26 8.74
C PHE A 97 -0.05 -6.67 9.63
N SER A 98 0.17 -5.45 10.14
CA SER A 98 -0.82 -4.78 11.01
C SER A 98 -2.14 -4.52 10.29
N TYR A 99 -2.10 -4.02 9.05
CA TYR A 99 -3.29 -3.75 8.25
C TYR A 99 -4.11 -5.02 7.97
N MET A 100 -3.43 -6.10 7.57
CA MET A 100 -4.10 -7.38 7.32
C MET A 100 -4.64 -7.99 8.62
N LEU A 101 -3.91 -7.85 9.73
CA LEU A 101 -4.36 -8.35 11.02
C LEU A 101 -5.63 -7.64 11.49
N GLU A 102 -5.69 -6.30 11.37
CA GLU A 102 -6.88 -5.51 11.68
C GLU A 102 -8.06 -5.95 10.81
N GLY A 103 -7.85 -6.07 9.49
CA GLY A 103 -8.87 -6.57 8.58
C GLY A 103 -9.37 -7.98 8.94
N MET A 104 -8.50 -8.89 9.37
CA MET A 104 -8.90 -10.23 9.82
C MET A 104 -9.70 -10.20 11.13
N GLN A 105 -9.33 -9.34 12.07
CA GLN A 105 -10.07 -9.16 13.34
C GLN A 105 -11.49 -8.62 13.09
N ASP A 106 -11.64 -7.67 12.17
CA ASP A 106 -12.93 -7.11 11.79
C ASP A 106 -13.88 -8.16 11.18
N HIS A 107 -13.32 -9.20 10.55
CA HIS A 107 -14.08 -10.35 10.01
C HIS A 107 -14.29 -11.48 11.05
N GLY A 108 -13.88 -11.27 12.30
CA GLY A 108 -14.10 -12.21 13.41
C GLY A 108 -13.07 -13.33 13.52
N HIS A 109 -11.92 -13.21 12.86
CA HIS A 109 -10.82 -14.16 13.06
C HIS A 109 -10.17 -13.97 14.44
N ASP A 110 -9.73 -15.08 15.05
CA ASP A 110 -8.94 -15.03 16.29
C ASP A 110 -7.58 -14.36 16.05
N THR A 111 -7.19 -13.46 16.95
CA THR A 111 -5.96 -12.67 16.83
C THR A 111 -4.70 -13.53 16.83
N VAL A 112 -4.64 -14.61 17.61
CA VAL A 112 -3.47 -15.48 17.69
C VAL A 112 -3.32 -16.26 16.38
N ASP A 113 -4.42 -16.86 15.92
CA ASP A 113 -4.43 -17.62 14.66
C ASP A 113 -4.14 -16.72 13.45
N ALA A 114 -4.70 -15.50 13.42
CA ALA A 114 -4.46 -14.53 12.36
C ALA A 114 -2.99 -14.06 12.33
N ARG A 115 -2.41 -13.71 13.48
CA ARG A 115 -0.98 -13.34 13.57
C ARG A 115 -0.08 -14.47 13.09
N ASP A 116 -0.41 -15.69 13.50
CA ASP A 116 0.34 -16.88 13.13
C ASP A 116 0.30 -17.15 11.62
N PHE A 117 -0.89 -17.05 11.03
CA PHE A 117 -1.08 -17.16 9.60
C PHE A 117 -0.28 -16.11 8.83
N LEU A 118 -0.34 -14.85 9.24
CA LEU A 118 0.38 -13.75 8.58
C LEU A 118 1.90 -13.94 8.66
N ASN A 119 2.42 -14.39 9.80
CA ASN A 119 3.86 -14.62 9.97
C ASN A 119 4.30 -15.88 9.21
N ARG A 120 3.64 -17.02 9.40
CA ARG A 120 4.10 -18.31 8.89
C ARG A 120 3.68 -18.61 7.45
N ALA A 121 2.44 -18.31 7.09
CA ALA A 121 1.90 -18.65 5.77
C ALA A 121 2.10 -17.52 4.76
N VAL A 122 1.89 -16.27 5.16
CA VAL A 122 2.09 -15.11 4.27
C VAL A 122 3.55 -14.64 4.28
N GLY A 123 4.28 -14.86 5.38
CA GLY A 123 5.68 -14.46 5.50
C GLY A 123 5.85 -12.96 5.75
N LEU A 124 4.83 -12.30 6.33
CA LEU A 124 4.94 -10.90 6.73
C LEU A 124 5.64 -10.81 8.09
N PRO A 125 6.69 -9.99 8.22
CA PRO A 125 7.33 -9.77 9.51
C PRO A 125 6.33 -9.08 10.45
N SER A 126 6.32 -9.47 11.72
CA SER A 126 5.55 -8.71 12.70
C SER A 126 6.21 -7.34 12.94
N PRO A 127 5.45 -6.33 13.41
CA PRO A 127 6.02 -5.06 13.82
C PRO A 127 7.13 -5.20 14.87
N GLU A 128 6.97 -6.12 15.83
CA GLU A 128 8.02 -6.36 16.83
C GLU A 128 9.30 -6.94 16.22
N ASP A 129 9.19 -7.85 15.24
CA ASP A 129 10.35 -8.43 14.56
C ASP A 129 11.09 -7.37 13.73
N ALA A 130 10.36 -6.49 13.05
CA ALA A 130 10.95 -5.42 12.25
C ALA A 130 11.69 -4.39 13.11
N ASP A 131 11.12 -4.02 14.26
CA ASP A 131 11.78 -3.11 15.19
C ASP A 131 13.00 -3.76 15.86
N ALA A 132 12.92 -5.06 16.20
CA ALA A 132 14.04 -5.81 16.75
C ALA A 132 15.20 -5.92 15.75
N ALA A 133 14.92 -6.26 14.49
CA ALA A 133 15.93 -6.34 13.44
C ALA A 133 16.61 -4.99 13.18
N ARG A 134 15.83 -3.88 13.17
CA ARG A 134 16.40 -2.54 13.08
C ARG A 134 17.33 -2.24 14.26
N ALA A 135 16.89 -2.53 15.48
CA ALA A 135 17.69 -2.30 16.68
C ALA A 135 18.99 -3.11 16.67
N GLU A 136 18.94 -4.37 16.23
CA GLU A 136 20.11 -5.24 16.11
C GLU A 136 21.11 -4.72 15.07
N VAL A 137 20.63 -4.35 13.87
CA VAL A 137 21.49 -3.76 12.82
C VAL A 137 22.13 -2.47 13.34
N PHE A 138 21.35 -1.64 14.03
CA PHE A 138 21.85 -0.36 14.52
C PHE A 138 22.88 -0.56 15.64
N ALA A 139 22.64 -1.49 16.56
CA ALA A 139 23.58 -1.81 17.62
C ALA A 139 24.89 -2.38 17.05
N THR A 140 24.80 -3.42 16.22
CA THR A 140 25.98 -4.14 15.72
C THR A 140 26.86 -3.31 14.79
N ARG A 141 26.26 -2.42 13.99
CA ARG A 141 26.96 -1.64 12.97
C ARG A 141 27.41 -0.26 13.44
N TYR A 142 26.77 0.31 14.47
CA TYR A 142 27.00 1.69 14.90
C TYR A 142 27.42 1.86 16.37
N GLN A 143 27.54 0.79 17.17
CA GLN A 143 28.07 0.89 18.55
C GLN A 143 29.53 1.37 18.64
N GLY A 144 30.26 1.46 17.53
CA GLY A 144 31.68 1.84 17.50
C GLY A 144 32.00 3.28 17.13
N ASP A 145 31.02 4.11 16.73
CA ASP A 145 31.26 5.40 16.07
C ASP A 145 30.91 6.63 16.94
N HIS A 146 30.92 6.45 18.26
CA HIS A 146 30.65 7.48 19.26
C HIS A 146 31.90 7.72 20.13
N ASP A 147 32.96 8.27 19.53
CA ASP A 147 34.09 8.88 20.23
C ASP A 147 34.56 10.17 19.52
#